data_AF-A0A1G7JZI9-F1
#
_entry.id   AF-A0A1G7JZI9-F1
#
_cell.length_a   1.000
_cell.length_b   1.000
_cell.length_c   1.000
_cell.angle_alpha   90.00
_cell.angle_beta   90.00
_cell.angle_gamma   90.00
#
_symmetry.space_group_name_H-M   'P 1'
#
loop_
_entity.id
_entity.type
_entity.pdbx_description
1 polymer ?
#
loop_
_entity_poly.entity_id
_entity_poly.type
_entity_poly.pdbx_seq_one_letter_code
_entity_poly.pdbx_strand_id
1 'polypeptide(L)'
;MFAGISFLIMHYHIIPTPDVTALSQVAELTFGRNWAYYYVQFTTMLVLYLAANTAYNGLPPLLSILAKDGYMPRYLGVRGERLSFSTGIILLSVIAGLLITIFHGNTEHLISLYAIGVFLSFTIAQVGMVVYWRREKSKGWTRRAILNGVGAIVTGTVVLVIAITKFFYGAWLVLIFIPTMIYIFKKIRHHYNDMSEQLQLPPEYTNPASLQHPHPS
;
A
#
# COMPACT_ATOMS: atom_id res chain seq x y z
N MET A 1 9.51 -7.47 21.26
CA MET A 1 8.44 -6.50 21.60
C MET A 1 7.07 -7.18 21.69
N PHE A 2 6.53 -7.77 20.61
CA PHE A 2 5.21 -8.41 20.60
C PHE A 2 5.01 -9.42 21.75
N ALA A 3 5.93 -10.39 21.90
CA ALA A 3 5.85 -11.39 22.96
C ALA A 3 5.83 -10.77 24.38
N GLY A 4 6.58 -9.70 24.63
CA GLY A 4 6.63 -9.04 25.93
C GLY A 4 5.34 -8.30 26.27
N ILE A 5 4.77 -7.56 25.30
CA ILE A 5 3.49 -6.86 25.50
C ILE A 5 2.34 -7.87 25.64
N SER A 6 2.32 -8.92 24.81
CA SER A 6 1.31 -9.99 24.92
C SER A 6 1.38 -10.70 26.27
N PHE A 7 2.58 -10.97 26.78
CA PHE A 7 2.76 -11.55 28.11
C PHE A 7 2.18 -10.64 29.21
N LEU A 8 2.47 -9.34 29.18
CA LEU A 8 1.94 -8.38 30.15
C LEU A 8 0.41 -8.26 30.06
N ILE A 9 -0.14 -8.20 28.85
CA ILE A 9 -1.60 -8.14 28.64
C ILE A 9 -2.29 -9.38 29.22
N MET A 10 -1.75 -10.57 28.99
CA MET A 10 -2.31 -11.81 29.55
C MET A 10 -2.12 -11.89 31.07
N HIS A 11 -0.98 -11.44 31.60
CA HIS A 11 -0.72 -11.44 33.03
C HIS A 11 -1.66 -10.51 33.79
N TYR A 12 -1.84 -9.28 33.28
CA TYR A 12 -2.70 -8.26 33.89
C TYR A 12 -4.19 -8.37 33.51
N HIS A 13 -4.58 -9.38 32.72
CA HIS A 13 -5.97 -9.62 32.29
C HIS A 13 -6.66 -8.36 31.73
N ILE A 14 -5.97 -7.65 30.85
CA ILE A 14 -6.43 -6.35 30.35
C ILE A 14 -7.60 -6.56 29.39
N ILE A 15 -8.75 -5.99 29.75
CA ILE A 15 -9.96 -6.00 28.92
C ILE A 15 -9.93 -4.78 27.99
N PRO A 16 -10.16 -4.95 26.67
CA PRO A 16 -10.21 -3.82 25.74
C PRO A 16 -11.29 -2.81 26.16
N THR A 17 -10.90 -1.57 26.42
CA THR A 17 -11.82 -0.46 26.67
C THR A 17 -11.78 0.49 25.46
N PRO A 18 -12.92 1.09 25.06
CA PRO A 18 -12.99 1.89 23.84
C PRO A 18 -12.11 3.15 23.86
N ASP A 19 -11.93 3.74 25.05
CA ASP A 19 -11.35 5.08 25.19
C ASP A 19 -9.83 5.08 25.43
N VAL A 20 -9.23 3.94 25.77
CA VAL A 20 -7.80 3.85 26.08
C VAL A 20 -7.14 2.67 25.38
N THR A 21 -5.93 2.91 24.86
CA THR A 21 -5.16 1.87 24.18
C THR A 21 -4.71 0.79 25.17
N ALA A 22 -4.59 -0.45 24.70
CA ALA A 22 -4.07 -1.55 25.53
C ALA A 22 -2.68 -1.22 26.12
N LEU A 23 -1.83 -0.51 25.36
CA LEU A 23 -0.52 -0.08 25.85
C LEU A 23 -0.63 0.97 26.97
N SER A 24 -1.63 1.87 26.90
CA SER A 24 -1.94 2.79 28.00
C SER A 24 -2.32 2.06 29.27
N GLN A 25 -3.18 1.04 29.15
CA GLN A 25 -3.61 0.24 30.29
C GLN A 25 -2.44 -0.54 30.90
N VAL A 26 -1.57 -1.14 30.09
CA VAL A 26 -0.34 -1.81 30.58
C VAL A 26 0.55 -0.82 31.33
N ALA A 27 0.77 0.37 30.77
CA ALA A 27 1.62 1.38 31.39
C ALA A 27 1.03 1.90 32.72
N GLU A 28 -0.28 2.12 32.77
CA GLU A 28 -0.99 2.56 33.98
C GLU A 28 -0.97 1.50 35.07
N LEU A 29 -1.20 0.22 34.74
CA LEU A 29 -1.17 -0.87 35.71
C LEU A 29 0.25 -1.18 36.22
N THR A 30 1.28 -0.92 35.41
CA THR A 30 2.67 -1.21 35.76
C THR A 30 3.32 -0.07 36.56
N PHE A 31 3.09 1.18 36.17
CA PHE A 31 3.79 2.34 36.73
C PHE A 31 2.89 3.32 37.50
N GLY A 32 1.57 3.16 37.42
CA GLY A 32 0.60 4.16 37.87
C GLY A 32 0.58 5.40 36.96
N ARG A 33 -0.33 6.35 37.24
CA ARG A 33 -0.49 7.60 36.47
C ARG A 33 0.57 8.66 36.81
N ASN A 34 1.84 8.28 36.67
CA ASN A 34 3.02 9.06 37.05
C ASN A 34 3.82 9.54 35.83
N TRP A 35 4.95 10.21 36.04
CA TRP A 35 5.83 10.70 34.96
C TRP A 35 6.20 9.60 33.94
N ALA A 36 6.41 8.36 34.40
CA ALA A 36 6.75 7.22 33.55
C ALA A 36 5.61 6.85 32.58
N TYR A 37 4.34 6.98 33.00
CA TYR A 37 3.19 6.79 32.12
C TYR A 37 3.19 7.80 30.97
N TYR A 38 3.36 9.09 31.28
CA TYR A 38 3.42 10.14 30.26
C TYR A 38 4.62 9.99 29.33
N TYR A 39 5.76 9.52 29.84
CA TYR A 39 6.93 9.22 29.01
C TYR A 39 6.64 8.12 27.98
N VAL A 40 5.98 7.03 28.38
CA VAL A 40 5.59 5.94 27.47
C VAL A 40 4.57 6.43 26.43
N GLN A 41 3.60 7.25 26.83
CA GLN A 41 2.61 7.80 25.90
C GLN A 41 3.24 8.74 24.88
N PHE A 42 4.08 9.67 25.34
CA PHE A 42 4.78 10.60 24.45
C PHE A 42 5.68 9.85 23.47
N THR A 43 6.41 8.85 23.93
CA THR A 43 7.23 7.99 23.07
C THR A 43 6.38 7.24 22.04
N THR A 44 5.23 6.71 22.45
CA THR A 44 4.30 6.00 21.54
C THR A 44 3.76 6.95 20.46
N MET A 45 3.37 8.16 20.85
CA MET A 45 2.95 9.21 19.91
C MET A 45 4.05 9.52 18.89
N LEU A 46 5.30 9.70 19.34
CA LEU A 46 6.44 9.96 18.46
C LEU A 46 6.69 8.81 17.48
N VAL A 47 6.60 7.57 17.93
CA VAL A 47 6.77 6.39 17.06
C VAL A 47 5.68 6.34 15.98
N LEU A 48 4.43 6.59 16.34
CA LEU A 48 3.32 6.62 15.38
C LEU A 48 3.46 7.78 14.38
N TYR A 49 3.89 8.96 14.85
CA TYR A 49 4.19 10.10 14.00
C TYR A 49 5.32 9.80 13.00
N LEU A 50 6.41 9.17 13.47
CA LEU A 50 7.53 8.80 12.61
C LEU A 50 7.11 7.76 11.54
N ALA A 51 6.27 6.79 11.92
CA ALA A 51 5.72 5.81 10.98
C ALA A 51 4.88 6.49 9.88
N ALA A 52 4.06 7.49 10.23
CA ALA A 52 3.32 8.28 9.25
C ALA A 52 4.28 9.05 8.32
N ASN A 53 5.33 9.67 8.86
CA ASN A 53 6.34 10.37 8.05
C ASN A 53 7.06 9.43 7.07
N THR A 54 7.36 8.17 7.46
CA THR A 54 7.92 7.18 6.55
C THR A 54 6.99 6.90 5.36
N ALA A 55 5.67 6.77 5.60
CA ALA A 55 4.70 6.55 4.53
C ALA A 55 4.63 7.75 3.56
N TYR A 56 4.66 8.99 4.08
CA TYR A 56 4.69 10.22 3.28
C TYR A 56 5.95 10.36 2.42
N ASN A 57 7.08 9.81 2.86
CA ASN A 57 8.31 9.81 2.07
C ASN A 57 8.36 8.66 1.05
N GLY A 58 7.80 7.49 1.37
CA GLY A 58 7.89 6.28 0.54
C GLY A 58 6.87 6.18 -0.59
N LEU A 59 5.65 6.68 -0.38
CA LEU A 59 4.54 6.50 -1.32
C LEU A 59 4.62 7.38 -2.58
N PRO A 60 5.02 8.67 -2.53
CA PRO A 60 5.09 9.51 -3.72
C PRO A 60 6.04 8.99 -4.82
N PRO A 61 7.25 8.46 -4.49
CA PRO A 61 8.09 7.80 -5.49
C PRO A 61 7.41 6.60 -6.15
N LEU A 62 6.68 5.76 -5.39
CA LEU A 62 5.97 4.61 -5.93
C LEU A 62 4.85 5.03 -6.90
N LEU A 63 4.09 6.06 -6.55
CA LEU A 63 3.08 6.65 -7.45
C LEU A 63 3.71 7.18 -8.73
N SER A 64 4.91 7.78 -8.65
CA SER A 64 5.59 8.30 -9.82
C SER A 64 6.03 7.20 -10.79
N ILE A 65 6.45 6.05 -10.28
CA ILE A 65 6.78 4.86 -11.09
C ILE A 65 5.52 4.35 -11.77
N LEU A 66 4.42 4.21 -11.03
CA LEU A 66 3.14 3.75 -11.56
C LEU A 66 2.54 4.71 -12.60
N ALA A 67 2.79 6.01 -12.47
CA ALA A 67 2.39 7.03 -13.45
C ALA A 67 3.21 6.94 -14.75
N LYS A 68 4.51 6.62 -14.67
CA LYS A 68 5.34 6.33 -15.84
C LYS A 68 4.89 5.07 -16.57
N ASP A 69 4.44 4.07 -15.82
CA ASP A 69 3.82 2.86 -16.35
C ASP A 69 2.37 3.09 -16.84
N GLY A 70 1.85 4.32 -16.80
CA GLY A 70 0.52 4.69 -17.32
C GLY A 70 -0.67 4.16 -16.52
N TYR A 71 -0.47 3.66 -15.30
CA TYR A 71 -1.54 3.21 -14.40
C TYR A 71 -2.00 4.31 -13.42
N MET A 72 -1.33 5.46 -13.41
CA MET A 72 -1.69 6.68 -12.67
C MET A 72 -1.65 7.90 -13.60
N PRO A 73 -2.31 9.01 -13.24
CA PRO A 73 -2.29 10.22 -14.04
C PRO A 73 -0.86 10.72 -14.31
N ARG A 74 -0.54 11.05 -15.57
CA ARG A 74 0.82 11.40 -16.01
C ARG A 74 1.45 12.56 -15.23
N TYR A 75 0.64 13.47 -14.68
CA TYR A 75 1.12 14.59 -13.86
C TYR A 75 1.78 14.14 -12.54
N LEU A 76 1.49 12.94 -12.03
CA LEU A 76 2.16 12.35 -10.86
C LEU A 76 3.56 11.83 -11.17
N GLY A 77 3.87 11.60 -12.46
CA GLY A 77 5.18 11.14 -12.92
C GLY A 77 6.21 12.26 -13.09
N VAL A 78 5.76 13.52 -13.07
CA VAL A 78 6.63 14.69 -13.25
C VAL A 78 7.34 15.00 -11.92
N ARG A 79 8.67 14.96 -11.94
CA ARG A 79 9.50 15.31 -10.79
C ARG A 79 9.54 16.83 -10.68
N GLY A 80 9.04 17.39 -9.57
CA GLY A 80 9.04 18.84 -9.37
C GLY A 80 10.46 19.44 -9.26
N GLU A 81 10.57 20.75 -9.44
CA GLU A 81 11.84 21.51 -9.45
C GLU A 81 12.68 21.38 -8.16
N ARG A 82 12.08 20.93 -7.04
CA ARG A 82 12.77 20.73 -5.75
C ARG A 82 13.08 19.27 -5.39
N LEU A 83 13.13 18.35 -6.37
CA LEU A 83 13.30 16.89 -6.15
C LEU A 83 12.22 16.21 -5.28
N SER A 84 11.20 16.94 -4.80
CA SER A 84 10.09 16.42 -3.99
C SER A 84 8.84 16.20 -4.85
N PHE A 85 8.22 15.03 -4.71
CA PHE A 85 6.97 14.67 -5.37
C PHE A 85 5.77 15.35 -4.69
N SER A 86 5.70 16.67 -4.75
CA SER A 86 4.68 17.49 -4.07
C SER A 86 3.25 17.04 -4.40
N THR A 87 2.98 16.72 -5.68
CA THR A 87 1.65 16.24 -6.10
C THR A 87 1.27 14.89 -5.49
N GLY A 88 2.25 14.00 -5.31
CA GLY A 88 2.02 12.71 -4.64
C GLY A 88 1.74 12.86 -3.15
N ILE A 89 2.40 13.81 -2.49
CA ILE A 89 2.13 14.16 -1.08
C ILE A 89 0.72 14.72 -0.93
N ILE A 90 0.32 15.67 -1.79
CA ILE A 90 -1.03 16.26 -1.75
C ILE A 90 -2.09 15.18 -1.98
N LEU A 91 -1.91 14.32 -3.00
CA LEU A 91 -2.83 13.22 -3.27
C LEU A 91 -2.94 12.28 -2.07
N LEU A 92 -1.82 11.93 -1.43
CA LEU A 92 -1.80 11.09 -0.24
C LEU A 92 -2.55 11.74 0.91
N SER A 93 -2.35 13.04 1.17
CA SER A 93 -3.06 13.77 2.22
C SER A 93 -4.57 13.81 1.98
N VAL A 94 -4.99 14.04 0.73
CA VAL A 94 -6.41 14.03 0.36
C VAL A 94 -7.03 12.65 0.55
N ILE A 95 -6.36 11.60 0.07
CA ILE A 95 -6.84 10.21 0.22
C ILE A 95 -6.89 9.81 1.70
N ALA A 96 -5.85 10.15 2.48
CA ALA A 96 -5.82 9.86 3.91
C ALA A 96 -6.96 10.58 4.65
N GLY A 97 -7.20 11.86 4.36
CA GLY A 97 -8.32 12.62 4.91
C GLY A 97 -9.66 11.99 4.55
N LEU A 98 -9.86 11.65 3.27
CA LEU A 98 -11.07 10.97 2.79
C LEU A 98 -11.30 9.64 3.51
N LEU A 99 -10.25 8.84 3.71
CA LEU A 99 -10.33 7.56 4.41
C LEU A 99 -10.73 7.77 5.88
N ILE A 100 -10.12 8.72 6.58
CA ILE A 100 -10.47 9.05 7.97
C ILE A 100 -11.94 9.47 8.07
N THR A 101 -12.43 10.30 7.14
CA THR A 101 -13.84 10.74 7.11
C THR A 101 -14.80 9.58 6.85
N ILE A 102 -14.54 8.73 5.84
CA ILE A 102 -15.42 7.59 5.48
C ILE A 102 -15.53 6.61 6.65
N PHE A 103 -14.40 6.27 7.28
CA PHE A 103 -14.37 5.31 8.37
C PHE A 103 -14.59 5.95 9.75
N HIS A 104 -14.90 7.25 9.81
CA HIS A 104 -15.15 8.00 11.05
C HIS A 104 -14.04 7.84 12.11
N GLY A 105 -12.79 7.67 11.67
CA GLY A 105 -11.65 7.42 12.57
C GLY A 105 -11.66 6.06 13.28
N ASN A 106 -12.52 5.11 12.90
CA ASN A 106 -12.55 3.78 13.49
C ASN A 106 -11.28 2.98 13.10
N THR A 107 -10.40 2.82 14.07
CA THR A 107 -9.10 2.15 13.89
C THR A 107 -9.25 0.68 13.52
N GLU A 108 -10.29 -0.01 13.99
CA GLU A 108 -10.50 -1.43 13.71
C GLU A 108 -10.72 -1.69 12.21
N HIS A 109 -11.48 -0.82 11.56
CA HIS A 109 -11.75 -0.92 10.13
C HIS A 109 -10.52 -0.53 9.31
N LEU A 110 -9.83 0.55 9.70
CA LEU A 110 -8.59 1.01 9.06
C LEU A 110 -7.47 -0.05 9.14
N ILE A 111 -7.29 -0.66 10.31
CA ILE A 111 -6.30 -1.72 10.51
C ILE A 111 -6.61 -2.92 9.62
N SER A 112 -7.89 -3.28 9.48
CA SER A 112 -8.31 -4.40 8.62
C SER A 112 -8.01 -4.12 7.14
N LEU A 113 -8.32 -2.91 6.67
CA LEU A 113 -8.01 -2.46 5.31
C LEU A 113 -6.50 -2.48 5.04
N TYR A 114 -5.71 -1.93 5.97
CA TYR A 114 -4.25 -1.94 5.90
C TYR A 114 -3.70 -3.37 5.85
N ALA A 115 -4.16 -4.25 6.73
CA ALA A 115 -3.69 -5.62 6.82
C ALA A 115 -3.96 -6.39 5.52
N ILE A 116 -5.16 -6.29 4.95
CA ILE A 116 -5.45 -6.91 3.65
C ILE A 116 -4.52 -6.38 2.56
N GLY A 117 -4.33 -5.07 2.47
CA GLY A 117 -3.44 -4.46 1.46
C GLY A 117 -1.99 -4.94 1.57
N VAL A 118 -1.43 -4.96 2.79
CA VAL A 118 -0.04 -5.38 3.03
C VAL A 118 0.14 -6.88 2.80
N PHE A 119 -0.73 -7.71 3.38
CA PHE A 119 -0.61 -9.16 3.21
C PHE A 119 -0.86 -9.58 1.77
N LEU A 120 -1.79 -8.95 1.05
CA LEU A 120 -2.00 -9.22 -0.37
C LEU A 120 -0.78 -8.84 -1.20
N SER A 121 -0.15 -7.69 -0.91
CA SER A 121 1.09 -7.27 -1.57
C SER A 121 2.23 -8.27 -1.31
N PHE A 122 2.33 -8.77 -0.07
CA PHE A 122 3.28 -9.83 0.25
C PHE A 122 2.95 -11.14 -0.46
N THR A 123 1.69 -11.57 -0.52
CA THR A 123 1.31 -12.79 -1.25
C THR A 123 1.70 -12.67 -2.73
N ILE A 124 1.40 -11.55 -3.38
CA ILE A 124 1.77 -11.30 -4.78
C ILE A 124 3.29 -11.30 -4.96
N ALA A 125 4.02 -10.61 -4.07
CA ALA A 125 5.48 -10.56 -4.12
C ALA A 125 6.10 -11.96 -3.94
N GLN A 126 5.62 -12.73 -2.96
CA GLN A 126 6.10 -14.09 -2.68
C GLN A 126 5.81 -15.03 -3.87
N VAL A 127 4.60 -15.01 -4.43
CA VAL A 127 4.26 -15.76 -5.65
C VAL A 127 5.14 -15.33 -6.83
N GLY A 128 5.34 -14.02 -7.01
CA GLY A 128 6.24 -13.47 -8.04
C GLY A 128 7.67 -13.99 -7.89
N MET A 129 8.19 -14.04 -6.66
CA MET A 129 9.51 -14.60 -6.37
C MET A 129 9.58 -16.10 -6.66
N VAL A 130 8.51 -16.87 -6.39
CA VAL A 130 8.45 -18.29 -6.78
C VAL A 130 8.58 -18.43 -8.30
N VAL A 131 7.82 -17.64 -9.06
CA VAL A 131 7.90 -17.66 -10.53
C VAL A 131 9.29 -17.24 -11.02
N TYR A 132 9.86 -16.19 -10.42
CA TYR A 132 11.21 -15.71 -10.72
C TYR A 132 12.27 -16.79 -10.52
N TRP A 133 12.31 -17.44 -9.35
CA TRP A 133 13.29 -18.49 -9.07
C TRP A 133 13.12 -19.72 -9.96
N ARG A 134 11.88 -20.05 -10.35
CA ARG A 134 11.60 -21.14 -11.30
C ARG A 134 12.11 -20.84 -12.72
N ARG A 135 12.13 -19.57 -13.13
CA ARG A 135 12.63 -19.14 -14.45
C ARG A 135 14.15 -19.06 -14.49
N GLU A 136 14.76 -18.40 -13.51
CA GLU A 136 16.22 -18.14 -13.49
C GLU A 136 17.05 -19.41 -13.21
N LYS A 137 16.49 -20.38 -12.47
CA LYS A 137 17.14 -21.66 -12.12
C LYS A 137 18.57 -21.55 -11.55
N SER A 138 18.91 -20.45 -10.90
CA SER A 138 20.22 -20.22 -10.27
C SER A 138 20.53 -21.26 -9.17
N LYS A 139 21.81 -21.40 -8.76
CA LYS A 139 22.20 -22.34 -7.68
C LYS A 139 21.34 -22.17 -6.42
N GLY A 140 20.67 -23.24 -5.99
CA GLY A 140 19.77 -23.23 -4.82
C GLY A 140 18.36 -22.67 -5.06
N TRP A 141 17.94 -22.49 -6.33
CA TRP A 141 16.63 -21.94 -6.67
C TRP A 141 15.46 -22.72 -6.06
N THR A 142 15.54 -24.06 -5.99
CA THR A 142 14.47 -24.91 -5.44
C THR A 142 14.19 -24.57 -3.97
N ARG A 143 15.24 -24.44 -3.15
CA ARG A 143 15.08 -24.09 -1.72
C ARG A 143 14.48 -22.69 -1.55
N ARG A 144 14.94 -21.73 -2.36
CA ARG A 144 14.41 -20.36 -2.33
C ARG A 144 12.95 -20.33 -2.81
N ALA A 145 12.61 -21.06 -3.86
CA ALA A 145 11.25 -21.16 -4.37
C ALA A 145 10.31 -21.81 -3.33
N ILE A 146 10.74 -22.88 -2.64
CA ILE A 146 9.95 -23.49 -1.56
C ILE A 146 9.73 -22.50 -0.42
N LEU A 147 10.77 -21.80 0.03
CA LEU A 147 10.65 -20.81 1.11
C LEU A 147 9.67 -19.69 0.75
N ASN A 148 9.78 -19.13 -0.46
CA ASN A 148 8.82 -18.12 -0.93
C ASN A 148 7.41 -18.71 -1.13
N GLY A 149 7.30 -19.97 -1.56
CA GLY A 149 6.02 -20.67 -1.71
C GLY A 149 5.30 -20.88 -0.38
N VAL A 150 6.03 -21.27 0.67
CA VAL A 150 5.48 -21.33 2.04
C VAL A 150 5.06 -19.93 2.49
N GLY A 151 5.88 -18.90 2.25
CA GLY A 151 5.52 -17.51 2.54
C GLY A 151 4.24 -17.06 1.83
N ALA A 152 4.07 -17.43 0.55
CA ALA A 152 2.85 -17.16 -0.22
C ALA A 152 1.61 -17.84 0.38
N ILE A 153 1.74 -19.10 0.80
CA ILE A 153 0.63 -19.83 1.44
C ILE A 153 0.28 -19.19 2.78
N VAL A 154 1.26 -18.90 3.64
CA VAL A 154 1.03 -18.30 4.95
C VAL A 154 0.36 -16.93 4.82
N THR A 155 0.91 -16.05 3.98
CA THR A 155 0.33 -14.72 3.76
C THR A 155 -1.04 -14.79 3.10
N GLY A 156 -1.22 -15.69 2.12
CA GLY A 156 -2.50 -15.91 1.45
C GLY A 156 -3.59 -16.42 2.42
N THR A 157 -3.25 -17.33 3.32
CA THR A 157 -4.15 -17.79 4.39
C THR A 157 -4.53 -16.64 5.31
N VAL A 158 -3.60 -15.76 5.69
CA VAL A 158 -3.91 -14.58 6.50
C VAL A 158 -4.88 -13.65 5.77
N VAL A 159 -4.67 -13.38 4.48
CA VAL A 159 -5.61 -12.59 3.67
C VAL A 159 -7.00 -13.22 3.67
N LEU A 160 -7.10 -14.53 3.44
CA LEU A 160 -8.37 -15.25 3.44
C LEU A 160 -9.07 -15.19 4.79
N VAL A 161 -8.34 -15.43 5.89
CA VAL A 161 -8.89 -15.35 7.24
C VAL A 161 -9.40 -13.95 7.53
N ILE A 162 -8.63 -12.90 7.23
CA ILE A 162 -9.07 -11.51 7.47
C ILE A 162 -10.28 -11.18 6.60
N ALA A 163 -10.25 -11.55 5.31
CA ALA A 163 -11.36 -11.30 4.39
C ALA A 163 -12.66 -11.96 4.85
N ILE A 164 -12.61 -13.24 5.24
CA ILE A 164 -13.78 -13.99 5.69
C ILE A 164 -14.26 -13.46 7.05
N THR A 165 -13.37 -13.35 8.04
CA THR A 165 -13.76 -12.94 9.40
C THR A 165 -14.35 -11.53 9.40
N LYS A 166 -13.68 -10.56 8.76
CA LYS A 166 -14.12 -9.16 8.77
C LYS A 166 -15.33 -8.90 7.87
N PHE A 167 -15.64 -9.79 6.92
CA PHE A 167 -16.89 -9.73 6.16
C PHE A 167 -18.12 -9.80 7.09
N PHE A 168 -18.08 -10.66 8.11
CA PHE A 168 -19.18 -10.82 9.06
C PHE A 168 -19.30 -9.67 10.08
N TYR A 169 -18.18 -9.00 10.41
CA TYR A 169 -18.16 -7.88 11.38
C TYR A 169 -18.44 -6.51 10.75
N GLY A 170 -18.98 -6.46 9.53
CA GLY A 170 -19.37 -5.19 8.90
C GLY A 170 -18.24 -4.44 8.20
N ALA A 171 -17.10 -5.08 7.93
CA ALA A 171 -16.01 -4.48 7.14
C ALA A 171 -16.13 -4.76 5.62
N TRP A 172 -17.36 -4.86 5.11
CA TRP A 172 -17.66 -5.01 3.68
C TRP A 172 -17.04 -3.89 2.82
N LEU A 173 -16.80 -2.73 3.42
CA LEU A 173 -16.11 -1.60 2.82
C LEU A 173 -14.75 -1.98 2.22
N VAL A 174 -13.97 -2.88 2.84
CA VAL A 174 -12.67 -3.29 2.30
C VAL A 174 -12.83 -4.07 1.00
N LEU A 175 -13.83 -4.96 0.97
CA LEU A 175 -14.12 -5.80 -0.18
C LEU A 175 -14.63 -4.99 -1.38
N ILE A 176 -15.19 -3.80 -1.15
CA ILE A 176 -15.56 -2.84 -2.21
C ILE A 176 -14.38 -1.94 -2.58
N PHE A 177 -13.62 -1.48 -1.59
CA PHE A 177 -12.56 -0.51 -1.78
C PHE A 177 -11.45 -1.04 -2.70
N ILE A 178 -11.00 -2.29 -2.50
CA ILE A 178 -9.92 -2.87 -3.32
C ILE A 178 -10.31 -3.01 -4.79
N PRO A 179 -11.46 -3.65 -5.16
CA PRO A 179 -11.91 -3.70 -6.55
C PRO A 179 -12.11 -2.32 -7.16
N THR A 180 -12.63 -1.35 -6.40
CA THR A 180 -12.82 0.02 -6.87
C THR A 180 -11.49 0.68 -7.23
N MET A 181 -10.46 0.53 -6.38
CA MET A 181 -9.11 1.00 -6.69
C MET A 181 -8.53 0.34 -7.94
N ILE A 182 -8.66 -0.98 -8.07
CA ILE A 182 -8.20 -1.73 -9.26
C ILE A 182 -8.92 -1.23 -10.52
N TYR A 183 -10.23 -1.01 -10.43
CA TYR A 183 -11.04 -0.48 -11.53
C TYR A 183 -10.56 0.91 -11.96
N ILE A 184 -10.31 1.82 -11.01
CA ILE A 184 -9.78 3.16 -11.30
C ILE A 184 -8.43 3.08 -12.02
N PHE A 185 -7.49 2.27 -11.54
CA PHE A 185 -6.17 2.12 -12.18
C PHE A 185 -6.28 1.54 -13.60
N LYS A 186 -7.15 0.55 -13.81
CA LYS A 186 -7.40 -0.01 -15.14
C LYS A 186 -8.05 1.00 -16.09
N LYS A 187 -9.03 1.78 -15.60
CA LYS A 187 -9.71 2.81 -16.39
C LYS A 187 -8.75 3.89 -16.86
N ILE A 188 -7.84 4.34 -15.98
CA ILE A 188 -6.80 5.31 -16.32
C ILE A 188 -5.87 4.76 -17.42
N ARG A 189 -5.43 3.50 -17.27
CA ARG A 189 -4.60 2.84 -18.28
C ARG A 189 -5.30 2.72 -19.63
N HIS A 190 -6.58 2.35 -19.64
CA HIS A 190 -7.37 2.24 -20.86
C HIS A 190 -7.50 3.60 -21.56
N HIS A 191 -7.88 4.64 -20.82
CA HIS A 191 -7.97 6.00 -21.35
C HIS A 191 -6.67 6.48 -22.02
N TYR A 192 -5.52 6.13 -21.44
CA TYR A 192 -4.22 6.48 -22.02
C TYR A 192 -3.84 5.64 -23.23
N ASN A 193 -4.24 4.37 -23.28
CA ASN A 193 -4.07 3.54 -24.47
C ASN A 193 -4.93 4.08 -25.63
N ASP A 194 -6.19 4.45 -25.37
CA ASP A 194 -7.10 4.99 -26.38
C ASP A 194 -6.56 6.31 -26.96
N MET A 195 -6.04 7.21 -26.11
CA MET A 195 -5.36 8.43 -26.57
C MET A 195 -4.08 8.13 -27.36
N SER A 196 -3.35 7.06 -27.00
CA SER A 196 -2.14 6.68 -27.74
C SER A 196 -2.45 6.12 -29.13
N GLU A 197 -3.54 5.37 -29.29
CA GLU A 197 -4.00 4.90 -30.60
C GLU A 197 -4.45 6.08 -31.48
N GLN A 198 -5.10 7.09 -30.90
CA GLN A 198 -5.52 8.29 -31.62
C GLN A 198 -4.36 9.22 -32.02
N LEU A 199 -3.22 9.15 -31.34
CA LEU A 199 -2.00 9.91 -31.67
C LEU A 199 -1.00 9.14 -32.54
N GLN A 200 -1.24 7.87 -32.85
CA GLN A 200 -0.45 7.16 -33.87
C GLN A 200 -0.83 7.74 -35.23
N LEU A 201 0.04 8.61 -35.76
CA LEU A 201 -0.12 9.19 -37.09
C LEU A 201 -0.24 8.07 -38.15
N PRO A 202 -1.04 8.26 -39.20
CA PRO A 202 -1.09 7.35 -40.33
C PRO A 202 0.32 7.05 -40.85
N PRO A 203 0.62 5.81 -41.26
CA PRO A 203 1.96 5.37 -41.70
C PRO A 203 2.55 6.18 -42.87
N GLU A 204 1.74 7.02 -43.52
CA GLU A 204 2.09 7.90 -44.62
C GLU A 204 3.11 9.00 -44.23
N TYR A 205 3.19 9.38 -42.95
CA TYR A 205 4.15 10.38 -42.44
C TYR A 205 5.36 9.79 -41.71
N THR A 206 5.39 8.48 -41.47
CA THR A 206 6.47 7.80 -40.73
C THR A 206 7.53 7.20 -41.66
N ASN A 207 7.30 7.24 -42.98
CA ASN A 207 8.23 6.77 -43.98
C ASN A 207 9.16 7.91 -44.45
N PRO A 208 10.47 7.89 -44.14
CA PRO A 208 11.39 8.91 -44.65
C PRO A 208 11.51 8.94 -46.18
N ALA A 209 10.97 7.93 -46.90
CA ALA A 209 10.92 7.91 -48.36
C ALA A 209 9.76 8.73 -48.97
N SER A 210 8.70 9.08 -48.23
CA SER A 210 7.59 9.91 -48.76
C SER A 210 7.91 11.41 -48.80
N LEU A 211 9.01 11.83 -48.17
CA LEU A 211 9.53 13.21 -48.21
C LEU A 211 10.40 13.50 -49.44
N GLN A 212 10.61 12.52 -50.32
CA GLN A 212 11.31 12.68 -51.59
C GLN A 212 10.32 12.74 -52.77
N HIS A 213 9.46 13.76 -52.79
CA HIS A 213 8.86 14.20 -54.05
C HIS A 213 9.60 15.45 -54.51
N PRO A 214 10.35 15.40 -55.64
CA PRO A 214 10.83 16.62 -56.27
C PRO A 214 9.61 17.37 -56.80
N HIS A 215 9.51 18.65 -56.43
CA HIS A 215 8.58 19.58 -57.06
C HIS A 215 8.72 19.50 -58.59
N PRO A 216 7.65 19.21 -59.35
CA PRO A 216 7.65 19.49 -60.78
C PRO A 216 7.59 21.00 -60.97
N SER A 217 8.49 21.47 -61.85
CA SER A 217 8.70 22.83 -62.33
C SER A 217 7.44 23.60 -62.70
#